data_AF-A0A9K3PJQ8-F1
#
_entry.id   AF-A0A9K3PJQ8-F1
#
_cell.length_a   1.000
_cell.length_b   1.000
_cell.length_c   1.000
_cell.angle_alpha   90.00
_cell.angle_beta   90.00
_cell.angle_gamma   90.00
#
_symmetry.space_group_name_H-M   'P 1'
#
loop_
_entity.id
_entity.type
_entity.pdbx_description
1 polymer ?
#
loop_
_entity_poly.entity_id
_entity_poly.type
_entity_poly.pdbx_seq_one_letter_code
_entity_poly.pdbx_strand_id
1 'polypeptide(L)'
;MSLSATFSKRESDELMAKINAISVRGRKYLEDITANQWRSTAWVDDPTLPPRFGIVTTNMSESANEMFGEARNGSWLECTDAIVRTMMNRICSLREEKYGREGVADKVATILERRWKNCAGFQVREVVKGGSQFDVFRPSRGASQPETNRLLDVKEQTCECGKWQEHGVPCIDAGAYYRLFETQTLQ
;
A
#
# COMPACT_ATOMS: atom_id res chain seq x y z
N MET A 1 -0.87 20.71 29.51
CA MET A 1 -0.19 20.97 28.22
C MET A 1 -0.83 20.09 27.17
N SER A 2 -1.09 20.63 25.97
CA SER A 2 -1.88 19.98 24.91
C SER A 2 -1.14 18.80 24.29
N LEU A 3 -1.73 17.60 24.34
CA LEU A 3 -1.15 16.35 23.85
C LEU A 3 -1.16 16.17 22.32
N SER A 4 -1.75 17.08 21.55
CA SER A 4 -1.58 17.05 20.10
C SER A 4 -1.83 18.41 19.46
N ALA A 5 -1.06 18.73 18.42
CA ALA A 5 -1.33 19.83 17.49
C ALA A 5 -2.00 19.31 16.20
N THR A 6 -2.32 18.01 16.12
CA THR A 6 -2.75 17.32 14.90
C THR A 6 -4.03 16.50 15.07
N PHE A 7 -4.51 16.24 16.29
CA PHE A 7 -5.77 15.55 16.56
C PHE A 7 -6.74 16.49 17.29
N SER A 8 -8.05 16.31 17.08
CA SER A 8 -9.05 17.11 17.80
C SER A 8 -8.90 16.88 19.31
N LYS A 9 -8.71 17.95 20.09
CA LYS A 9 -8.59 17.88 21.55
C LYS A 9 -9.75 17.09 22.18
N ARG A 10 -10.95 17.25 21.62
CA ARG A 10 -12.16 16.55 22.05
C ARG A 10 -12.03 15.03 21.93
N GLU A 11 -11.49 14.54 20.82
CA GLU A 11 -11.30 13.10 20.59
C GLU A 11 -10.23 12.53 21.52
N SER A 12 -9.16 13.29 21.78
CA SER A 12 -8.13 12.91 22.76
C SER A 12 -8.72 12.76 24.16
N ASP A 13 -9.54 13.72 24.61
CA ASP A 13 -10.16 13.70 25.92
C ASP A 13 -11.17 12.55 26.05
N GLU A 14 -11.96 12.29 25.01
CA GLU A 14 -12.89 11.15 24.94
C GLU A 14 -12.16 9.79 25.01
N LEU A 15 -11.03 9.66 24.31
CA LEU A 15 -10.20 8.44 24.35
C LEU A 15 -9.57 8.23 25.73
N MET A 16 -9.00 9.28 26.33
CA MET A 16 -8.44 9.20 27.68
C MET A 16 -9.50 8.85 28.73
N ALA A 17 -10.75 9.33 28.56
CA ALA A 17 -11.86 8.95 29.42
C ALA A 17 -12.23 7.46 29.26
N LYS A 18 -12.28 6.93 28.03
CA LYS A 18 -12.50 5.50 27.78
C LYS A 18 -11.40 4.64 28.39
N ILE A 19 -10.14 5.06 28.25
CA ILE A 19 -8.99 4.35 28.83
C ILE A 19 -9.07 4.39 30.36
N ASN A 20 -9.46 5.52 30.96
CA ASN A 20 -9.64 5.62 32.41
C ASN A 20 -10.67 4.64 32.95
N ALA A 21 -11.76 4.43 32.21
CA ALA A 21 -12.82 3.50 32.59
C ALA A 21 -12.33 2.04 32.59
N ILE A 22 -11.34 1.70 31.75
CA ILE A 22 -10.73 0.36 31.69
C ILE A 22 -9.59 0.24 32.72
N SER A 23 -8.72 1.24 32.79
CA SER A 23 -7.54 1.23 33.66
C SER A 23 -7.07 2.65 33.98
N VAL A 24 -7.27 3.05 35.23
CA VAL A 24 -6.76 4.30 35.80
C VAL A 24 -5.22 4.36 35.72
N ARG A 25 -4.56 3.21 35.95
CA ARG A 25 -3.09 3.10 35.81
C ARG A 25 -2.64 3.30 34.37
N GLY A 26 -3.39 2.74 33.40
CA GLY A 26 -3.11 2.91 31.98
C GLY A 26 -3.23 4.36 31.53
N ARG A 27 -4.26 5.07 31.99
CA ARG A 27 -4.40 6.51 31.74
C ARG A 27 -3.21 7.29 32.29
N LYS A 28 -2.86 7.07 33.57
CA LYS A 28 -1.74 7.77 34.20
C LYS A 28 -0.43 7.54 33.45
N TYR A 29 -0.16 6.29 33.08
CA TYR A 29 1.01 5.94 32.28
C TYR A 29 1.09 6.72 30.96
N LEU A 30 -0.04 6.86 30.24
CA LEU A 30 -0.07 7.61 28.98
C LEU A 30 0.09 9.13 29.21
N GLU A 31 -0.50 9.68 30.26
CA GLU A 31 -0.34 11.10 30.62
C GLU A 31 1.11 11.44 31.05
N ASP A 32 1.83 10.46 31.62
CA ASP A 32 3.24 10.59 32.00
C ASP A 32 4.20 10.55 30.79
N ILE A 33 3.74 10.17 29.60
CA ILE A 33 4.56 10.18 28.36
C ILE A 33 4.75 11.63 27.90
N THR A 34 6.01 12.01 27.71
CA THR A 34 6.37 13.38 27.31
C THR A 34 5.81 13.71 25.92
N ALA A 35 5.26 14.91 25.74
CA ALA A 35 4.56 15.33 24.52
C ALA A 35 5.40 15.17 23.22
N ASN A 36 6.73 15.28 23.32
CA ASN A 36 7.65 15.07 22.20
C ASN A 36 7.70 13.60 21.73
N GLN A 37 7.48 12.62 22.62
CA GLN A 37 7.54 11.18 22.34
C GLN A 37 6.30 10.64 21.62
N TRP A 38 5.20 11.40 21.59
CA TRP A 38 3.97 11.05 20.87
C TRP A 38 4.11 11.16 19.35
N ARG A 39 5.17 11.82 18.85
CA ARG A 39 5.42 11.97 17.42
C ARG A 39 6.13 10.73 16.88
N SER A 40 5.76 10.29 15.69
CA SER A 40 6.42 9.17 15.02
C SER A 40 7.90 9.41 14.71
N THR A 41 8.35 10.67 14.66
CA THR A 41 9.74 11.07 14.43
C THR A 41 10.57 11.19 15.70
N ALA A 42 9.95 11.20 16.88
CA ALA A 42 10.64 11.38 18.16
C ALA A 42 11.74 10.34 18.39
N TRP A 43 11.53 9.14 17.86
CA TRP A 43 12.42 7.99 17.91
C TRP A 43 13.64 8.09 16.98
N VAL A 44 13.63 9.05 16.05
CA VAL A 44 14.78 9.39 15.19
C VAL A 44 15.60 10.51 15.83
N ASP A 45 14.91 11.43 16.52
CA ASP A 45 15.51 12.63 17.10
C ASP A 45 16.14 12.39 18.48
N ASP A 46 15.65 11.39 19.24
CA ASP A 46 16.13 11.08 20.59
C ASP A 46 16.86 9.71 20.64
N PRO A 47 18.21 9.71 20.76
CA PRO A 47 19.01 8.49 20.80
C PRO A 47 18.89 7.71 22.13
N THR A 48 18.20 8.26 23.14
CA THR A 48 17.96 7.56 24.42
C THR A 48 16.73 6.64 24.38
N LEU A 49 15.89 6.78 23.35
CA LEU A 49 14.73 5.91 23.15
C LEU A 49 15.15 4.61 22.44
N PRO A 50 14.56 3.45 22.79
CA PRO A 50 14.87 2.20 22.12
C PRO A 50 14.50 2.32 20.63
N PRO A 51 15.34 1.79 19.71
CA PRO A 51 15.07 1.86 18.29
C PRO A 51 13.69 1.31 17.97
N ARG A 52 12.93 1.99 17.12
CA ARG A 52 11.57 1.59 16.71
C ARG A 52 11.51 0.13 16.20
N PHE A 53 12.61 -0.37 15.65
CA PHE A 53 12.79 -1.77 15.26
C PHE A 53 12.54 -2.75 16.41
N GLY A 54 12.94 -2.45 17.65
CA GLY A 54 12.71 -3.30 18.81
C GLY A 54 11.22 -3.54 19.08
N ILE A 55 10.41 -2.48 19.02
CA ILE A 55 8.96 -2.54 19.27
C ILE A 55 8.21 -3.25 18.13
N VAL A 56 8.63 -3.01 16.88
CA VAL A 56 8.04 -3.73 15.74
C VAL A 56 8.39 -5.22 15.83
N THR A 57 9.60 -5.55 16.28
CA THR A 57 10.05 -6.93 16.47
C THR A 57 9.28 -7.62 17.59
N THR A 58 8.99 -6.95 18.71
CA THR A 58 8.17 -7.53 19.79
C THR A 58 6.76 -7.81 19.30
N ASN A 59 6.13 -6.89 18.56
CA ASN A 59 4.78 -7.11 18.03
C ASN A 59 4.73 -8.27 17.02
N MET A 60 5.74 -8.39 16.16
CA MET A 60 5.84 -9.52 15.23
C MET A 60 6.06 -10.84 15.97
N SER A 61 6.89 -10.83 17.01
CA SER A 61 7.17 -12.00 17.84
C SER A 61 5.94 -12.43 18.65
N GLU A 62 5.20 -11.48 19.24
CA GLU A 62 3.95 -11.73 19.96
C GLU A 62 2.87 -12.26 19.02
N SER A 63 2.73 -11.69 17.82
CA SER A 63 1.77 -12.17 16.81
C SER A 63 2.11 -13.58 16.32
N ALA A 64 3.40 -13.89 16.15
CA ALA A 64 3.84 -15.24 15.80
C ALA A 64 3.61 -16.22 16.95
N ASN A 65 3.90 -15.81 18.19
CA ASN A 65 3.65 -16.62 19.39
C ASN A 65 2.17 -16.94 19.58
N GLU A 66 1.28 -15.97 19.33
CA GLU A 66 -0.16 -16.17 19.35
C GLU A 66 -0.60 -17.15 18.26
N MET A 67 -0.07 -17.00 17.04
CA MET A 67 -0.36 -17.90 15.92
C MET A 67 0.05 -19.35 16.21
N PHE A 68 1.16 -19.56 16.93
CA PHE A 68 1.63 -20.90 17.31
C PHE A 68 0.96 -21.43 18.57
N GLY A 69 0.34 -20.57 19.38
CA GLY A 69 -0.53 -20.95 20.50
C GLY A 69 0.11 -22.00 21.41
N GLU A 70 -0.53 -23.17 21.50
CA GLU A 70 -0.05 -24.32 22.30
C GLU A 70 0.99 -25.18 21.57
N ALA A 71 1.11 -25.10 20.24
CA ALA A 71 2.05 -25.90 19.46
C ALA A 71 3.52 -25.63 19.83
N ARG A 72 3.81 -24.45 20.40
CA ARG A 72 5.12 -24.10 20.96
C ARG A 72 5.49 -24.87 22.23
N ASN A 73 4.51 -25.45 22.92
CA ASN A 73 4.72 -26.25 24.13
C ASN A 73 4.99 -27.73 23.79
N GLY A 74 4.80 -28.12 22.53
CA GLY A 74 5.09 -29.47 22.05
C GLY A 74 6.55 -29.66 21.63
N SER A 75 6.83 -30.84 21.10
CA SER A 75 8.09 -31.16 20.42
C SER A 75 8.30 -30.27 19.19
N TRP A 76 9.56 -30.13 18.77
CA TRP A 76 9.92 -29.35 17.59
C TRP A 76 9.17 -29.82 16.32
N LEU A 77 8.86 -31.13 16.21
CA LEU A 77 8.07 -31.69 15.11
C LEU A 77 6.63 -31.20 15.14
N GLU A 78 5.98 -31.19 16.31
CA GLU A 78 4.60 -30.71 16.48
C GLU A 78 4.49 -29.22 16.17
N CYS A 79 5.47 -28.42 16.60
CA CYS A 79 5.54 -27.01 16.26
C CYS A 79 5.68 -26.78 14.74
N THR A 80 6.57 -27.55 14.09
CA THR A 80 6.79 -27.46 12.64
C THR A 80 5.55 -27.88 11.85
N ASP A 81 4.88 -28.96 12.26
CA ASP A 81 3.64 -29.42 11.65
C ASP A 81 2.51 -28.38 11.81
N ALA A 82 2.40 -27.75 12.97
CA ALA A 82 1.43 -26.67 13.20
C ALA A 82 1.68 -25.44 12.32
N ILE A 83 2.95 -25.05 12.13
CA ILE A 83 3.34 -23.96 11.21
C ILE A 83 2.89 -24.30 9.79
N VAL A 84 3.26 -25.48 9.30
CA VAL A 84 2.94 -25.91 7.93
C VAL A 84 1.43 -25.98 7.74
N ARG A 85 0.69 -26.57 8.69
CA ARG A 85 -0.77 -26.65 8.64
C ARG A 85 -1.42 -25.27 8.62
N THR A 86 -0.96 -24.32 9.43
CA THR A 86 -1.49 -22.95 9.46
C THR A 86 -1.27 -22.23 8.13
N MET A 87 -0.06 -22.36 7.56
CA MET A 87 0.26 -21.80 6.25
C MET A 87 -0.59 -22.43 5.14
N MET A 88 -0.71 -23.76 5.13
CA MET A 88 -1.50 -24.48 4.13
C MET A 88 -2.98 -24.15 4.22
N ASN A 89 -3.56 -24.11 5.42
CA ASN A 89 -4.95 -23.72 5.62
C ASN A 89 -5.21 -22.32 5.06
N ARG A 90 -4.33 -21.36 5.35
CA ARG A 90 -4.46 -20.00 4.80
C ARG A 90 -4.38 -19.98 3.28
N ILE A 91 -3.46 -20.74 2.68
CA ILE A 91 -3.32 -20.85 1.23
C ILE A 91 -4.58 -21.48 0.61
N CYS A 92 -5.09 -22.56 1.20
CA CYS A 92 -6.31 -23.22 0.75
C CYS A 92 -7.51 -22.28 0.82
N SER A 93 -7.74 -21.61 1.96
CA SER A 93 -8.83 -20.64 2.10
C SER A 93 -8.73 -19.50 1.09
N LEU A 94 -7.53 -18.98 0.84
CA LEU A 94 -7.32 -17.95 -0.19
C LEU A 94 -7.60 -18.48 -1.61
N ARG A 95 -7.25 -19.73 -1.90
CA ARG A 95 -7.53 -20.36 -3.20
C ARG A 95 -9.01 -20.63 -3.38
N GLU A 96 -9.69 -21.13 -2.35
CA GLU A 96 -11.14 -21.37 -2.35
C GLU A 96 -11.92 -20.07 -2.53
N GLU A 97 -11.54 -18.99 -1.84
CA GLU A 97 -12.19 -17.67 -1.98
C GLU A 97 -12.11 -17.13 -3.42
N LYS A 98 -11.07 -17.52 -4.15
CA LYS A 98 -10.81 -17.10 -5.54
C LYS A 98 -11.13 -18.18 -6.56
N TYR A 99 -11.57 -19.37 -6.13
CA TYR A 99 -11.91 -20.46 -7.03
C TYR A 99 -13.11 -20.06 -7.90
N GLY A 100 -13.01 -20.29 -9.21
CA GLY A 100 -14.04 -19.90 -10.17
C GLY A 100 -14.13 -18.39 -10.46
N ARG A 101 -13.26 -17.55 -9.86
CA ARG A 101 -13.12 -16.15 -10.29
C ARG A 101 -12.16 -16.08 -11.47
N GLU A 102 -12.72 -16.16 -12.67
CA GLU A 102 -11.98 -15.88 -13.90
C GLU A 102 -11.93 -14.38 -14.18
N GLY A 103 -10.85 -13.90 -14.79
CA GLY A 103 -10.69 -12.50 -15.21
C GLY A 103 -9.70 -11.68 -14.38
N VAL A 104 -9.79 -10.35 -14.50
CA VAL A 104 -8.86 -9.41 -13.88
C VAL A 104 -9.20 -9.25 -12.40
N ALA A 105 -8.22 -9.42 -11.51
CA ALA A 105 -8.42 -9.23 -10.07
C ALA A 105 -8.94 -7.82 -9.74
N ASP A 106 -9.92 -7.70 -8.84
CA ASP A 106 -10.61 -6.44 -8.49
C ASP A 106 -9.65 -5.28 -8.17
N LYS A 107 -8.54 -5.58 -7.49
CA LYS A 107 -7.49 -4.59 -7.20
C LYS A 107 -6.82 -4.06 -8.46
N VAL A 108 -6.52 -4.94 -9.41
CA VAL A 108 -5.94 -4.57 -10.71
C VAL A 108 -6.96 -3.78 -11.52
N ALA A 109 -8.23 -4.22 -11.57
CA ALA A 109 -9.31 -3.49 -12.22
C ALA A 109 -9.45 -2.06 -11.66
N THR A 110 -9.48 -1.91 -10.33
CA THR A 110 -9.53 -0.60 -9.66
C THR A 110 -8.32 0.27 -10.02
N ILE A 111 -7.12 -0.32 -10.09
CA ILE A 111 -5.90 0.41 -10.48
C ILE A 111 -6.01 0.88 -11.94
N LEU A 112 -6.48 0.02 -12.84
CA LEU A 112 -6.66 0.33 -14.25
C LEU A 112 -7.73 1.41 -14.45
N GLU A 113 -8.89 1.32 -13.80
CA GLU A 113 -9.93 2.36 -13.84
C GLU A 113 -9.43 3.72 -13.35
N ARG A 114 -8.66 3.74 -12.25
CA ARG A 114 -8.07 4.97 -11.75
C ARG A 114 -7.05 5.55 -12.74
N ARG A 115 -6.21 4.71 -13.34
CA ARG A 115 -5.26 5.13 -14.39
C ARG A 115 -6.00 5.67 -15.60
N TRP A 116 -7.09 5.01 -16.00
CA TRP A 116 -7.96 5.39 -17.12
C TRP A 116 -8.59 6.77 -16.93
N LYS A 117 -9.13 7.04 -15.74
CA LYS A 117 -9.66 8.38 -15.40
C LYS A 117 -8.54 9.42 -15.40
N ASN A 118 -7.38 9.06 -14.85
CA ASN A 118 -6.26 9.99 -14.71
C ASN A 118 -5.51 10.28 -16.01
N CYS A 119 -5.55 9.41 -17.02
CA CYS A 119 -4.95 9.69 -18.32
C CYS A 119 -5.81 10.60 -19.22
N ALA A 120 -6.99 11.05 -18.76
CA ALA A 120 -7.78 12.05 -19.47
C ALA A 120 -6.95 13.31 -19.79
N GLY A 121 -6.94 13.71 -21.06
CA GLY A 121 -6.22 14.89 -21.54
C GLY A 121 -4.75 14.67 -21.87
N PHE A 122 -4.24 13.44 -21.78
CA PHE A 122 -2.89 13.13 -22.26
C PHE A 122 -2.93 13.12 -23.79
N GLN A 123 -1.90 13.68 -24.43
CA GLN A 123 -1.77 13.63 -25.88
C GLN A 123 -0.82 12.50 -26.26
N VAL A 124 -1.22 11.69 -27.23
CA VAL A 124 -0.40 10.58 -27.73
C VAL A 124 -0.08 10.85 -29.20
N ARG A 125 1.20 10.76 -29.56
CA ARG A 125 1.67 10.92 -30.94
C ARG A 125 2.47 9.71 -31.34
N GLU A 126 2.26 9.25 -32.57
CA GLU A 126 3.05 8.19 -33.15
C GLU A 126 4.43 8.72 -33.55
N VAL A 127 5.50 8.01 -33.17
CA VAL A 127 6.89 8.42 -33.48
C VAL A 127 7.24 8.13 -34.93
N VAL A 128 6.81 6.97 -35.44
CA VAL A 128 7.00 6.54 -36.83
C VAL A 128 5.67 6.02 -37.34
N LYS A 129 5.19 6.52 -38.50
CA LYS A 129 3.95 6.06 -39.11
C LYS A 129 3.94 4.55 -39.33
N GLY A 130 2.95 3.85 -38.77
CA GLY A 130 2.83 2.39 -38.79
C GLY A 130 3.74 1.66 -37.80
N GLY A 131 4.33 2.38 -36.85
CA GLY A 131 5.24 1.85 -35.83
C GLY A 131 4.54 1.39 -34.56
N SER A 132 5.30 0.76 -33.66
CA SER A 132 4.81 0.38 -32.32
C SER A 132 5.12 1.41 -31.22
N GLN A 133 5.79 2.51 -31.59
CA GLN A 133 6.32 3.50 -30.66
C GLN A 133 5.53 4.80 -30.65
N PHE A 134 5.19 5.25 -29.45
CA PHE A 134 4.34 6.42 -29.21
C PHE A 134 4.93 7.33 -28.14
N ASP A 135 4.93 8.62 -28.43
CA ASP A 135 5.22 9.68 -27.46
C ASP A 135 3.94 10.06 -26.71
N VAL A 136 3.99 9.99 -25.38
CA VAL A 136 2.88 10.36 -24.50
C VAL A 136 3.21 11.64 -23.74
N PHE A 137 2.50 12.71 -24.09
CA PHE A 137 2.60 14.02 -23.45
C PHE A 137 1.60 14.14 -22.31
N ARG A 138 2.13 14.37 -21.10
CA ARG A 138 1.34 14.63 -19.92
C ARG A 138 1.20 16.14 -19.69
N PRO A 139 -0.03 16.70 -19.73
CA PRO A 139 -0.23 18.11 -19.42
C PRO A 139 0.11 18.39 -17.95
N SER A 140 0.65 19.58 -17.68
CA SER A 140 0.94 20.02 -16.32
C SER A 140 -0.37 20.14 -15.53
N ARG A 141 -0.44 19.47 -14.38
CA ARG A 141 -1.59 19.55 -13.46
C ARG A 141 -1.31 20.40 -12.21
N GLY A 142 -0.23 21.17 -12.23
CA GLY A 142 0.18 22.07 -11.15
C GLY A 142 1.70 22.11 -10.96
N ALA A 143 2.17 22.96 -10.04
CA ALA A 143 3.60 23.18 -9.80
C ALA A 143 4.39 21.91 -9.39
N SER A 144 3.71 20.89 -8.86
CA SER A 144 4.31 19.63 -8.41
C SER A 144 4.34 18.53 -9.48
N GLN A 145 3.73 18.72 -10.65
CA GLN A 145 3.70 17.75 -11.75
C GLN A 145 4.04 18.45 -13.07
N PRO A 146 5.34 18.64 -13.37
CA PRO A 146 5.76 19.27 -14.61
C PRO A 146 5.30 18.44 -15.82
N GLU A 147 5.20 19.11 -16.96
CA GLU A 147 4.98 18.43 -18.23
C GLU A 147 6.08 17.41 -18.46
N THR A 148 5.67 16.20 -18.85
CA THR A 148 6.61 15.12 -19.14
C THR A 148 6.19 14.46 -20.44
N ASN A 149 7.17 14.24 -21.32
CA ASN A 149 7.04 13.35 -22.46
C ASN A 149 7.64 11.99 -22.09
N ARG A 150 7.02 10.91 -22.54
CA ARG A 150 7.48 9.54 -22.31
C ARG A 150 7.27 8.69 -23.54
N LEU A 151 8.29 7.90 -23.88
CA LEU A 151 8.21 6.90 -24.93
C LEU A 151 7.52 5.62 -24.43
N LEU A 152 6.62 5.11 -25.27
CA LEU A 152 5.86 3.89 -25.08
C LEU A 152 6.11 2.96 -26.28
N ASP A 153 6.41 1.68 -26.04
CA ASP A 153 6.39 0.65 -27.09
C ASP A 153 5.29 -0.35 -26.78
N VAL A 154 4.23 -0.34 -27.61
CA VAL A 154 3.04 -1.16 -27.38
C VAL A 154 3.28 -2.62 -27.76
N LYS A 155 4.16 -2.89 -28.72
CA LYS A 155 4.46 -4.25 -29.18
C LYS A 155 5.27 -4.99 -28.12
N GLU A 156 6.27 -4.33 -27.57
CA GLU A 156 7.12 -4.88 -26.51
C GLU A 156 6.51 -4.71 -25.11
N GLN A 157 5.35 -4.05 -24.99
CA GLN A 157 4.69 -3.74 -23.72
C GLN A 157 5.60 -2.99 -22.73
N THR A 158 6.38 -2.03 -23.26
CA THR A 158 7.35 -1.26 -22.48
C THR A 158 7.00 0.21 -22.42
N CYS A 159 7.44 0.86 -21.35
CA CYS A 159 7.29 2.30 -21.16
C CYS A 159 8.51 2.83 -20.43
N GLU A 160 8.97 4.05 -20.76
CA GLU A 160 10.05 4.73 -20.02
C GLU A 160 9.76 4.90 -18.52
N CYS A 161 8.50 4.80 -18.11
CA CYS A 161 8.15 4.82 -16.69
C CYS A 161 8.56 3.57 -15.89
N GLY A 162 8.95 2.47 -16.54
CA GLY A 162 9.30 1.19 -15.91
C GLY A 162 8.11 0.35 -15.41
N LYS A 163 6.96 0.98 -15.17
CA LYS A 163 5.83 0.34 -14.48
C LYS A 163 5.10 -0.73 -15.28
N TRP A 164 5.15 -0.67 -16.61
CA TRP A 164 4.50 -1.69 -17.44
C TRP A 164 5.34 -2.97 -17.41
N GLN A 165 6.65 -2.84 -17.60
CA GLN A 165 7.57 -3.99 -17.57
C GLN A 165 7.62 -4.65 -16.20
N GLU A 166 7.62 -3.85 -15.13
CA GLU A 166 7.74 -4.35 -13.75
C GLU A 166 6.50 -5.10 -13.28
N HIS A 167 5.30 -4.59 -13.61
CA HIS A 167 4.05 -5.11 -13.05
C HIS A 167 3.26 -5.98 -14.03
N GLY A 168 3.66 -6.06 -15.30
CA GLY A 168 2.93 -6.78 -16.34
C GLY A 168 1.53 -6.21 -16.64
N VAL A 169 1.24 -4.98 -16.19
CA VAL A 169 -0.05 -4.32 -16.39
C VAL A 169 0.14 -2.92 -16.98
N PRO A 170 -0.71 -2.47 -17.92
CA PRO A 170 -0.59 -1.17 -18.57
C PRO A 170 -0.44 -0.01 -17.58
N CYS A 171 0.63 0.78 -17.75
CA CYS A 171 0.85 2.00 -16.97
C CYS A 171 -0.14 3.12 -17.38
N ILE A 172 -0.06 4.28 -16.73
CA ILE A 172 -0.95 5.40 -17.07
C ILE A 172 -0.70 5.93 -18.51
N ASP A 173 0.53 5.84 -19.01
CA ASP A 173 0.88 6.26 -20.37
C ASP A 173 0.31 5.29 -21.41
N ALA A 174 0.42 3.99 -21.15
CA ALA A 174 -0.25 2.94 -21.91
C ALA A 174 -1.76 3.12 -21.93
N GLY A 175 -2.35 3.50 -20.79
CA GLY A 175 -3.77 3.83 -20.69
C GLY A 175 -4.18 5.00 -21.58
N ALA A 176 -3.31 6.00 -21.77
CA ALA A 176 -3.56 7.11 -22.70
C ALA A 176 -3.59 6.62 -24.16
N TYR A 177 -2.65 5.74 -24.53
CA TYR A 177 -2.64 5.10 -25.85
C TYR A 177 -3.95 4.35 -26.12
N TYR A 178 -4.36 3.45 -25.22
CA TYR A 178 -5.59 2.67 -25.42
C TYR A 178 -6.84 3.55 -25.56
N ARG A 179 -6.88 4.69 -24.86
CA ARG A 179 -7.97 5.65 -24.94
C ARG A 179 -8.05 6.39 -26.27
N LEU A 180 -6.90 6.69 -26.89
CA LEU A 180 -6.87 7.25 -28.25
C LEU A 180 -7.50 6.27 -29.24
N PHE A 181 -7.13 4.98 -29.16
CA PHE A 181 -7.64 3.96 -30.07
C PHE A 181 -9.13 3.68 -29.87
N GLU A 182 -9.62 3.62 -28.62
CA GLU A 182 -11.06 3.49 -28.37
C GLU A 182 -11.86 4.63 -29.01
N THR A 183 -11.36 5.88 -28.90
CA THR A 183 -12.02 7.05 -29.50
C THR A 183 -12.03 7.00 -31.03
N GLN A 184 -10.97 6.46 -31.65
CA GLN A 184 -10.86 6.30 -33.10
C GLN A 184 -11.72 5.16 -33.66
N THR A 185 -12.07 4.16 -32.85
CA THR A 185 -12.90 3.02 -33.29
C THR A 185 -14.40 3.33 -33.25
N LEU A 186 -14.78 4.44 -32.60
CA LEU A 186 -16.16 4.91 -32.46
C LEU A 186 -16.56 6.02 -33.45
N GLN A 187 -15.69 6.34 -34.41
CA GLN A 187 -15.93 7.26 -35.53
C GLN A 187 -16.00 6.49 -36.84
#